data_AF-A0AAD7ECT7-F1
#
_entry.id   AF-A0AAD7ECT7-F1
#
_cell.length_a   1.000
_cell.length_b   1.000
_cell.length_c   1.000
_cell.angle_alpha   90.00
_cell.angle_beta   90.00
_cell.angle_gamma   90.00
#
_symmetry.space_group_name_H-M   'P 1'
#
loop_
_entity.id
_entity.type
_entity.pdbx_description
1 polymer ?
#
loop_
_entity_poly.entity_id
_entity_poly.type
_entity_poly.pdbx_seq_one_letter_code
_entity_poly.pdbx_strand_id
1 'polypeptide(L)' 'HRAGTVALQEIREYKKDTSLLITKTSFQRLVKEIAGDYQPDVRFQSSALAALQEAAE' A
#
# COMPACT_ATOMS: atom_id res chain seq x y z
N HIS A 1 -23.47 3.41 -20.03
CA HIS A 1 -23.21 3.28 -18.58
C HIS A 1 -23.81 4.47 -17.85
N ARG A 2 -24.64 4.25 -16.82
CA ARG A 2 -25.10 5.34 -15.94
C ARG A 2 -23.95 5.73 -15.00
N ALA A 3 -23.87 7.01 -14.64
CA ALA A 3 -22.95 7.47 -13.60
C ALA A 3 -23.16 6.61 -12.33
N GLY A 4 -22.07 6.12 -11.73
CA GLY A 4 -22.09 5.29 -10.53
C GLY A 4 -22.11 3.77 -10.75
N THR A 5 -22.46 3.26 -11.94
CA THR A 5 -22.43 1.80 -12.18
C THR A 5 -21.01 1.23 -12.14
N VAL A 6 -20.03 1.94 -12.70
CA VAL A 6 -18.62 1.52 -12.72
C VAL A 6 -18.03 1.56 -11.31
N ALA A 7 -18.27 2.63 -10.55
CA ALA A 7 -17.82 2.74 -9.16
C ALA A 7 -18.37 1.62 -8.26
N LEU A 8 -19.65 1.25 -8.41
CA LEU A 8 -20.23 0.12 -7.67
C LEU A 8 -19.62 -1.23 -8.05
N GLN A 9 -19.18 -1.39 -9.30
CA GLN A 9 -18.49 -2.58 -9.76
C GLN A 9 -17.07 -2.65 -9.17
N GLU A 10 -16.30 -1.56 -9.23
CA GLU A 10 -14.96 -1.45 -8.66
C GLU A 10 -14.97 -1.71 -7.14
N ILE A 11 -15.94 -1.15 -6.40
CA ILE A 11 -16.09 -1.41 -4.96
C ILE A 11 -16.30 -2.91 -4.67
N ARG A 12 -17.06 -3.61 -5.51
CA ARG A 12 -17.28 -5.05 -5.33
C ARG A 12 -16.03 -5.86 -5.65
N GLU A 13 -15.25 -5.43 -6.63
CA GLU A 13 -13.98 -6.05 -7.00
C GLU A 13 -12.94 -5.90 -5.89
N TYR A 14 -12.71 -4.68 -5.41
CA TYR A 14 -11.76 -4.41 -4.33
C TYR A 14 -12.15 -5.00 -2.97
N LYS A 15 -13.45 -5.24 -2.72
CA LYS A 15 -13.89 -5.95 -1.52
C LYS A 15 -13.74 -7.47 -1.60
N LYS A 16 -13.63 -8.02 -2.80
CA LYS A 16 -13.54 -9.47 -3.02
C LYS A 16 -12.11 -9.95 -2.94
N ASP A 17 -11.18 -9.19 -3.51
CA ASP A 17 -9.75 -9.52 -3.54
C ASP A 17 -9.00 -8.72 -2.48
N THR A 18 -7.99 -9.34 -1.86
CA THR A 18 -7.12 -8.71 -0.86
C THR A 18 -5.76 -8.34 -1.45
N SER A 19 -5.74 -7.96 -2.72
CA SER A 19 -4.52 -7.51 -3.37
C SER A 19 -4.15 -6.11 -2.87
N LEU A 20 -2.84 -5.86 -2.77
CA LEU A 20 -2.35 -4.54 -2.37
C LEU A 20 -2.73 -3.51 -3.43
N LEU A 21 -3.41 -2.46 -3.01
CA LEU A 21 -3.86 -1.36 -3.85
C LEU A 21 -2.70 -0.41 -4.15
N ILE A 22 -1.74 -0.28 -3.23
CA ILE A 22 -0.56 0.55 -3.41
C ILE A 22 0.59 -0.29 -3.97
N THR A 23 1.29 0.24 -4.97
CA THR A 23 2.47 -0.47 -5.51
C THR A 23 3.57 -0.56 -4.46
N LYS A 24 4.13 -1.77 -4.27
CA LYS A 24 5.18 -2.05 -3.27
C LYS A 24 6.38 -1.09 -3.37
N THR A 25 6.76 -0.70 -4.57
CA THR A 25 7.90 0.20 -4.81
C THR A 25 7.65 1.61 -4.29
N SER A 26 6.47 2.17 -4.54
CA SER A 26 6.12 3.51 -4.06
C SER A 26 5.98 3.53 -2.53
N PHE A 27 5.32 2.50 -1.97
CA PHE A 27 5.21 2.35 -0.52
C PHE A 27 6.58 2.22 0.15
N GLN A 28 7.46 1.36 -0.38
CA GLN A 28 8.82 1.20 0.15
C GLN A 28 9.63 2.50 0.14
N ARG A 29 9.50 3.33 -0.90
CA ARG A 29 10.21 4.62 -0.98
C ARG A 29 9.75 5.56 0.14
N LEU A 30 8.43 5.68 0.33
CA LEU A 30 7.84 6.51 1.38
C LEU A 30 8.26 6.05 2.78
N VAL A 31 8.24 4.74 3.05
CA VAL A 31 8.69 4.19 4.34
C VAL A 31 10.15 4.56 4.62
N LYS A 32 11.03 4.46 3.62
CA LYS A 32 12.46 4.80 3.78
C LYS A 32 12.69 6.30 3.95
N GLU A 33 11.93 7.13 3.25
CA GLU A 33 11.96 8.59 3.40
C GLU A 33 11.61 8.99 4.83
N ILE A 34 10.44 8.58 5.30
CA ILE A 34 9.97 8.87 6.66
C ILE A 34 10.95 8.34 7.71
N ALA A 35 11.42 7.09 7.57
CA ALA A 35 12.32 6.51 8.55
C ALA A 35 13.71 7.17 8.58
N GLY A 36 14.18 7.68 7.44
CA GLY A 36 15.42 8.45 7.34
C GLY A 36 15.39 9.74 8.14
N ASP A 37 14.22 10.36 8.29
CA ASP A 37 14.03 11.56 9.12
C ASP A 37 14.16 11.28 10.62
N TYR A 38 13.90 10.04 11.06
CA TYR A 38 14.04 9.62 12.46
C TYR A 38 15.41 9.01 12.77
N GLN A 39 15.93 8.19 11.86
CA GLN A 39 17.21 7.51 12.04
C GLN A 39 17.92 7.34 10.68
N PRO A 40 19.08 7.99 10.47
CA PRO A 40 19.85 7.79 9.26
C PRO A 40 20.36 6.34 9.16
N ASP A 41 20.56 5.87 7.93
CA ASP A 41 21.12 4.55 7.60
C ASP A 41 20.33 3.33 8.10
N VAL A 42 19.04 3.49 8.42
CA VAL A 42 18.16 2.39 8.79
C VAL A 42 17.98 1.40 7.63
N ARG A 43 18.08 0.09 7.93
CA ARG A 43 17.83 -0.99 6.98
C ARG A 43 16.56 -1.72 7.34
N PHE A 44 15.80 -2.09 6.31
CA PHE A 44 14.55 -2.82 6.48
C PHE A 44 14.69 -4.26 5.97
N GLN A 45 14.11 -5.19 6.72
CA GLN A 45 13.81 -6.52 6.22
C GLN A 45 12.66 -6.44 5.20
N SER A 46 12.68 -7.30 4.18
CA SER A 46 11.60 -7.37 3.19
C SER A 46 10.24 -7.71 3.83
N SER A 47 10.24 -8.59 4.83
CA SER A 47 9.04 -8.94 5.61
C SER A 47 8.50 -7.77 6.43
N ALA A 48 9.37 -6.93 6.98
CA ALA A 48 8.94 -5.75 7.74
C ALA A 48 8.24 -4.72 6.83
N LEU A 49 8.75 -4.50 5.61
CA LEU A 49 8.10 -3.63 4.63
C LEU A 49 6.75 -4.17 4.19
N ALA A 50 6.63 -5.49 4.01
CA ALA A 50 5.36 -6.13 3.69
C ALA A 50 4.34 -5.97 4.84
N ALA A 51 4.75 -6.24 6.08
CA ALA A 51 3.89 -6.09 7.26
C ALA A 51 3.43 -4.64 7.47
N LEU A 52 4.30 -3.65 7.23
CA LEU A 52 3.93 -2.24 7.27
C LEU A 52 2.87 -1.90 6.21
N GLN A 53 2.97 -2.48 5.01
CA GLN A 53 2.00 -2.24 3.96
C GLN A 53 0.66 -2.92 4.25
N GLU A 54 0.69 -4.16 4.73
CA GLU A 54 -0.52 -4.89 5.16
C GLU A 54 -1.25 -4.20 6.32
N ALA A 55 -0.54 -3.52 7.22
CA ALA A 55 -1.16 -2.79 8.33
C ALA A 55 -1.72 -1.41 7.94
N ALA A 56 -1.23 -0.83 6.83
CA ALA A 56 -1.62 0.50 6.37
C ALA A 56 -2.80 0.48 5.39
N GLU A 57 -2.99 -0.63 4.68
CA GLU A 57 -4.12 -0.88 3.76
C GLU A 57 -5.29 -1.58 4.47
#